data_AF-A0A7J6FB60-F1
#
_entry.id   AF-A0A7J6FB60-F1
#
_cell.length_a   1.000
_cell.length_b   1.000
_cell.length_c   1.000
_cell.angle_alpha   90.00
_cell.angle_beta   90.00
_cell.angle_gamma   90.00
#
_symmetry.space_group_name_H-M   'P 1'
#
loop_
_entity.id
_entity.type
_entity.pdbx_description
1 polymer ?
#
loop_
_entity_poly.entity_id
_entity_poly.type
_entity_poly.pdbx_seq_one_letter_code
_entity_poly.pdbx_strand_id
1 'polypeptide(L)'
;MVSLMDLPPPTKATTTTHYDHSNDPWLKQLFISSEAEKSKLAVIKPNSVLPYLNRPGFVPRKVEDFGEGGAFPEIHIAQYPLGMGRDKLGKPGGSNILTVSVDAHGNIAYDAIVKQNENSKKIVYSQYKDLIPKFFKNGVDTAEEIEKVIQETTQETKTALEKIVNVRLSAAQPKSVPKQSSSKSKFIKYKPSQQSAAFNSGAKERVIRMVEMPVDPLELPKFKHKRVPKASGSPPVPIMHSPPRPVTVKDEQDWKIPPCVSNWKNPKGYTIPLEKQHKAREAVALRSKVQKEMLMKEKERKEQELRIVVTDSLIYP
;
A
#
# COMPACT_ATOMS: atom_id res chain seq x y z
N MET A 1 -5.58 -64.91 9.05
CA MET A 1 -6.73 -64.01 9.00
C MET A 1 -6.57 -62.99 10.12
N VAL A 2 -6.23 -61.75 9.76
CA VAL A 2 -6.18 -60.62 10.69
C VAL A 2 -6.98 -59.51 10.04
N SER A 3 -7.91 -58.97 10.82
CA SER A 3 -9.03 -58.13 10.43
C SER A 3 -8.62 -56.74 9.94
N LEU A 4 -9.29 -56.33 8.87
CA LEU A 4 -9.31 -55.01 8.24
C LEU A 4 -10.10 -54.04 9.11
N MET A 5 -9.48 -53.32 10.04
CA MET A 5 -10.02 -52.07 10.63
C MET A 5 -8.85 -51.19 11.06
N ASP A 6 -8.58 -50.14 10.29
CA ASP A 6 -8.14 -48.81 10.75
C ASP A 6 -7.69 -48.00 9.52
N LEU A 7 -8.67 -47.55 8.73
CA LEU A 7 -8.45 -46.50 7.75
C LEU A 7 -8.72 -45.16 8.44
N PRO A 8 -7.78 -44.20 8.41
CA PRO A 8 -8.07 -42.84 8.85
C PRO A 8 -9.20 -42.24 8.00
N PRO A 9 -10.03 -41.33 8.56
CA PRO A 9 -11.14 -40.75 7.82
C PRO A 9 -10.65 -40.06 6.55
N PRO A 10 -11.41 -40.12 5.44
CA PRO A 10 -11.01 -39.47 4.20
C PRO A 10 -10.86 -37.97 4.43
N THR A 11 -9.69 -37.43 4.07
CA THR A 11 -9.41 -35.99 4.08
C THR A 11 -10.47 -35.28 3.24
N LYS A 12 -11.26 -34.40 3.87
CA LYS A 12 -12.20 -33.54 3.15
C LYS A 12 -11.39 -32.69 2.16
N ALA A 13 -11.60 -32.91 0.87
CA ALA A 13 -10.99 -32.10 -0.18
C ALA A 13 -11.63 -30.70 -0.15
N THR A 14 -10.94 -29.75 0.50
CA THR A 14 -11.28 -28.33 0.38
C THR A 14 -10.66 -27.79 -0.89
N THR A 15 -11.26 -28.11 -2.04
CA THR A 15 -11.02 -27.39 -3.30
C THR A 15 -11.92 -26.17 -3.38
N THR A 16 -11.64 -25.16 -2.56
CA THR A 16 -12.19 -23.81 -2.72
C THR A 16 -11.12 -22.81 -2.28
N THR A 17 -10.53 -22.09 -3.23
CA THR A 17 -9.64 -20.93 -3.00
C THR A 17 -10.41 -19.67 -2.54
N HIS A 18 -11.66 -19.83 -2.13
CA HIS A 18 -12.50 -18.77 -1.58
C HIS A 18 -12.73 -19.05 -0.09
N TYR A 19 -12.01 -18.31 0.75
CA TYR A 19 -12.20 -18.37 2.20
C TYR A 19 -13.52 -17.66 2.54
N ASP A 20 -14.51 -18.42 3.00
CA ASP A 20 -15.79 -17.87 3.46
C ASP A 20 -15.66 -17.45 4.92
N HIS A 21 -15.30 -16.18 5.11
CA HIS A 21 -15.16 -15.52 6.42
C HIS A 21 -16.44 -15.63 7.27
N SER A 22 -17.61 -15.81 6.66
CA SER A 22 -18.91 -15.88 7.36
C SER A 22 -19.03 -17.13 8.24
N ASN A 23 -18.30 -18.20 7.89
CA ASN A 23 -18.38 -19.48 8.57
C ASN A 23 -17.19 -19.75 9.51
N ASP A 24 -16.29 -18.78 9.65
CA ASP A 24 -15.04 -18.91 10.37
C ASP A 24 -15.29 -19.05 11.89
N PRO A 25 -14.81 -20.12 12.55
CA PRO A 25 -15.06 -20.34 13.98
C PRO A 25 -14.62 -19.17 14.86
N TRP A 26 -13.54 -18.49 14.46
CA TRP A 26 -13.04 -17.31 15.15
C TRP A 26 -14.01 -16.12 15.03
N LEU A 27 -14.58 -15.88 13.84
CA LEU A 27 -15.55 -14.80 13.62
C LEU A 27 -16.90 -15.10 14.28
N LYS A 28 -17.38 -16.34 14.19
CA LYS A 28 -18.60 -16.78 14.88
C LYS A 28 -18.47 -16.65 16.39
N GLN A 29 -17.31 -16.97 16.95
CA GLN A 29 -17.09 -16.81 18.38
C GLN A 29 -17.16 -15.33 18.78
N LEU A 30 -16.68 -14.39 17.97
CA LEU A 30 -16.83 -12.96 18.22
C LEU A 30 -18.29 -12.48 18.07
N PHE A 31 -19.01 -12.92 17.04
CA PHE A 31 -20.41 -12.52 16.82
C PHE A 31 -21.38 -13.14 17.84
N ILE A 32 -21.23 -14.42 18.16
CA ILE A 32 -22.01 -15.11 19.20
C ILE A 32 -21.66 -14.55 20.58
N SER A 33 -20.39 -14.18 20.83
CA SER A 33 -20.04 -13.44 22.05
C SER A 33 -20.67 -12.06 22.07
N SER A 34 -20.72 -11.34 20.94
CA SER A 34 -21.43 -10.05 20.82
C SER A 34 -22.94 -10.20 21.03
N GLU A 35 -23.55 -11.31 20.62
CA GLU A 35 -24.99 -11.56 20.74
C GLU A 35 -25.37 -12.05 22.14
N ALA A 36 -24.49 -12.84 22.77
CA ALA A 36 -24.55 -13.19 24.19
C ALA A 36 -24.23 -11.99 25.11
N GLU A 37 -23.38 -11.05 24.68
CA GLU A 37 -23.14 -9.79 25.36
C GLU A 37 -24.27 -8.79 25.11
N LYS A 38 -24.87 -8.71 23.91
CA LYS A 38 -26.06 -7.89 23.62
C LYS A 38 -27.30 -8.36 24.38
N SER A 39 -27.50 -9.67 24.51
CA SER A 39 -28.58 -10.23 25.33
C SER A 39 -28.32 -10.06 26.84
N LYS A 40 -27.06 -9.95 27.28
CA LYS A 40 -26.70 -9.54 28.65
C LYS A 40 -26.72 -8.01 28.87
N LEU A 41 -26.52 -7.20 27.84
CA LEU A 41 -26.63 -5.74 27.86
C LEU A 41 -28.09 -5.26 27.94
N ALA A 42 -29.07 -6.10 27.58
CA ALA A 42 -30.49 -5.76 27.67
C ALA A 42 -31.06 -5.78 29.11
N VAL A 43 -30.29 -6.24 30.11
CA VAL A 43 -30.69 -6.22 31.53
C VAL A 43 -29.55 -5.70 32.40
N ILE A 44 -29.05 -4.49 32.10
CA ILE A 44 -28.28 -3.69 33.07
C ILE A 44 -29.21 -2.56 33.50
N LYS A 45 -29.76 -2.64 34.72
CA LYS A 45 -30.44 -1.48 35.31
C LYS A 45 -29.41 -0.36 35.36
N PRO A 46 -29.62 0.81 34.70
CA PRO A 46 -28.69 1.90 34.85
C PRO A 46 -28.72 2.31 36.33
N ASN A 47 -27.63 2.07 37.06
CA ASN A 47 -27.41 2.81 38.29
C ASN A 47 -27.25 4.26 37.85
N SER A 48 -28.34 5.03 37.96
CA SER A 48 -28.32 6.44 37.64
C SER A 48 -27.29 7.10 38.54
N VAL A 49 -26.18 7.54 37.94
CA VAL A 49 -25.17 8.30 38.66
C VAL A 49 -25.88 9.50 39.29
N LEU A 50 -25.62 9.73 40.59
CA LEU A 50 -26.18 10.87 41.31
C LEU A 50 -25.87 12.17 40.53
N PRO A 51 -26.77 13.17 40.49
CA PRO A 51 -26.51 14.42 39.81
C PRO A 51 -25.36 15.19 40.49
N TYR A 52 -24.77 16.14 39.76
CA TYR A 52 -23.72 17.03 40.29
C TYR A 52 -24.16 17.69 41.60
N LEU A 53 -23.23 17.89 42.55
CA LEU A 53 -23.44 18.36 43.93
C LEU A 53 -24.11 17.36 44.90
N ASN A 54 -24.72 16.28 44.43
CA ASN A 54 -25.34 15.26 45.27
C ASN A 54 -24.46 14.00 45.42
N ARG A 55 -23.14 14.13 45.29
CA ARG A 55 -22.18 13.02 45.36
C ARG A 55 -21.31 12.92 46.63
N PRO A 56 -21.67 13.48 47.81
CA PRO A 56 -20.83 13.31 48.99
C PRO A 56 -20.83 11.84 49.43
N GLY A 57 -19.64 11.25 49.55
CA GLY A 57 -19.46 9.84 49.94
C GLY A 57 -19.62 8.82 48.83
N PHE A 58 -19.91 9.25 47.59
CA PHE A 58 -19.91 8.36 46.42
C PHE A 58 -18.46 8.03 46.02
N VAL A 59 -18.14 6.75 45.85
CA VAL A 59 -16.79 6.30 45.48
C VAL A 59 -16.90 5.32 44.32
N PRO A 60 -16.75 5.77 43.06
CA PRO A 60 -16.85 4.90 41.90
C PRO A 60 -15.58 4.05 41.77
N ARG A 61 -15.73 2.72 41.76
CA ARG A 61 -14.62 1.76 41.63
C ARG A 61 -14.74 0.90 40.37
N LYS A 62 -15.97 0.59 39.96
CA LYS A 62 -16.28 -0.19 38.75
C LYS A 62 -16.52 0.73 37.57
N VAL A 63 -16.37 0.19 36.36
CA VAL A 63 -16.67 0.95 35.12
C VAL A 63 -18.15 1.33 35.06
N GLU A 64 -19.02 0.49 35.62
CA GLU A 64 -20.48 0.69 35.68
C GLU A 64 -20.88 1.87 36.58
N ASP A 65 -20.08 2.20 37.60
CA ASP A 65 -20.38 3.30 38.55
C ASP A 65 -20.32 4.68 37.88
N PHE A 66 -19.78 4.76 36.66
CA PHE A 66 -19.68 5.98 35.86
C PHE A 66 -20.85 6.16 34.88
N GLY A 67 -21.80 5.22 34.79
CA GLY A 67 -22.92 5.29 33.86
C GLY A 67 -22.47 5.35 32.39
N GLU A 68 -22.72 6.48 31.73
CA GLU A 68 -22.27 6.75 30.34
C GLU A 68 -20.78 7.12 30.24
N GLY A 69 -20.07 7.14 31.38
CA GLY A 69 -18.66 7.49 31.48
C GLY A 69 -18.44 8.87 32.09
N GLY A 70 -17.19 9.34 32.03
CA GLY A 70 -16.77 10.58 32.69
C GLY A 70 -16.30 10.35 34.13
N ALA A 71 -15.22 11.03 34.51
CA ALA A 71 -14.71 11.03 35.88
C ALA A 71 -15.24 12.26 36.62
N PHE A 72 -15.50 12.13 37.92
CA PHE A 72 -16.04 13.20 38.74
C PHE A 72 -14.90 13.97 39.42
N PRO A 73 -14.63 15.23 39.02
CA PRO A 73 -13.52 15.99 39.59
C PRO A 73 -13.70 16.33 41.08
N GLU A 74 -14.95 16.32 41.56
CA GLU A 74 -15.31 16.57 42.96
C GLU A 74 -14.92 15.42 43.92
N ILE A 75 -14.63 14.23 43.39
CA ILE A 75 -14.20 13.08 44.18
C ILE A 75 -12.68 12.95 44.00
N HIS A 76 -11.92 13.28 45.05
CA HIS A 76 -10.45 13.26 45.04
C HIS A 76 -9.86 11.84 45.14
N ILE A 77 -10.29 10.97 44.23
CA ILE A 77 -9.82 9.60 44.08
C ILE A 77 -9.47 9.39 42.60
N ALA A 78 -8.42 8.63 42.32
CA ALA A 78 -8.06 8.26 40.95
C ALA A 78 -9.19 7.42 40.33
N GLN A 79 -9.85 8.01 39.34
CA GLN A 79 -10.98 7.44 38.63
C GLN A 79 -10.57 7.06 37.22
N TYR A 80 -10.99 5.89 36.76
CA TYR A 80 -10.59 5.35 35.46
C TYR A 80 -11.81 4.86 34.67
N PRO A 81 -12.68 5.78 34.17
CA PRO A 81 -13.76 5.40 33.24
C PRO A 81 -13.18 4.65 32.02
N LEU A 82 -13.81 3.54 31.64
CA LEU A 82 -13.34 2.63 30.58
C LEU A 82 -11.87 2.15 30.74
N GLY A 83 -11.31 2.24 31.96
CA GLY A 83 -9.91 1.95 32.24
C GLY A 83 -8.91 2.87 31.55
N MET A 84 -9.33 4.06 31.09
CA MET A 84 -8.42 5.10 30.59
C MET A 84 -7.50 5.59 31.71
N GLY A 85 -6.27 5.99 31.41
CA GLY A 85 -5.32 6.52 32.39
C GLY A 85 -4.71 5.50 33.36
N ARG A 86 -5.08 4.22 33.26
CA ARG A 86 -4.34 3.14 33.92
C ARG A 86 -3.13 2.75 33.09
N ASP A 87 -2.02 2.50 33.77
CA ASP A 87 -0.85 1.84 33.19
C ASP A 87 -1.19 0.36 32.97
N LYS A 88 -1.91 0.05 31.88
CA LYS A 88 -2.32 -1.32 31.53
C LYS A 88 -1.13 -2.24 31.23
N LEU A 89 0.07 -1.68 31.10
CA LEU A 89 1.30 -2.38 30.79
C LEU A 89 2.38 -2.01 31.80
N GLY A 90 2.40 -2.66 32.96
CA GLY A 90 3.50 -2.59 33.93
C GLY A 90 4.83 -3.20 33.43
N LYS A 91 5.08 -3.22 32.11
CA LYS A 91 6.32 -3.68 31.49
C LYS A 91 7.06 -2.48 30.90
N PRO A 92 8.36 -2.28 31.21
CA PRO A 92 9.17 -1.18 30.69
C PRO A 92 9.54 -1.42 29.22
N GLY A 93 8.55 -1.35 28.33
CA GLY A 93 8.74 -1.65 26.91
C GLY A 93 7.59 -1.30 25.98
N GLY A 94 6.49 -0.70 26.47
CA GLY A 94 5.32 -0.38 25.64
C GLY A 94 4.70 -1.61 24.96
N SER A 95 3.57 -1.44 24.29
CA SER A 95 2.99 -2.48 23.44
C SER A 95 3.43 -2.27 21.99
N ASN A 96 3.89 -3.32 21.31
CA ASN A 96 4.21 -3.30 19.87
C ASN A 96 2.97 -3.23 18.96
N ILE A 97 1.85 -2.74 19.48
CA ILE A 97 0.55 -2.71 18.81
C ILE A 97 0.29 -1.27 18.36
N LEU A 98 0.01 -1.09 17.07
CA LEU A 98 -0.42 0.19 16.54
C LEU A 98 -1.74 0.61 17.22
N THR A 99 -1.82 1.86 17.67
CA THR A 99 -3.02 2.40 18.30
C THR A 99 -4.19 2.38 17.32
N VAL A 100 -5.35 1.89 17.76
CA VAL A 100 -6.58 1.91 16.97
C VAL A 100 -7.08 3.35 16.88
N SER A 101 -7.05 3.93 15.68
CA SER A 101 -7.61 5.24 15.38
C SER A 101 -9.02 5.12 14.82
N VAL A 102 -9.80 6.20 14.95
CA VAL A 102 -11.19 6.29 14.49
C VAL A 102 -11.29 7.52 13.59
N ASP A 103 -12.11 7.45 12.53
CA ASP A 103 -12.40 8.57 11.64
C ASP A 103 -13.39 9.57 12.28
N ALA A 104 -13.63 10.70 11.61
CA ALA A 104 -14.58 11.72 12.07
C ALA A 104 -16.04 11.21 12.14
N HIS A 105 -16.34 10.08 11.49
CA HIS A 105 -17.66 9.47 11.47
C HIS A 105 -17.83 8.36 12.52
N GLY A 106 -16.79 8.07 13.31
CA GLY A 106 -16.82 7.00 14.31
C GLY A 106 -16.46 5.61 13.80
N ASN A 107 -16.02 5.45 12.55
CA ASN A 107 -15.55 4.16 12.02
C ASN A 107 -14.07 3.94 12.35
N ILE A 108 -13.70 2.70 12.62
CA ILE A 108 -12.31 2.33 12.88
C ILE A 108 -11.47 2.53 11.62
N ALA A 109 -10.37 3.27 11.75
CA ALA A 109 -9.48 3.61 10.64
C ALA A 109 -8.45 2.49 10.39
N TYR A 110 -8.91 1.40 9.78
CA TYR A 110 -8.04 0.28 9.35
C TYR A 110 -6.95 0.69 8.34
N ASP A 111 -7.15 1.80 7.65
CA ASP A 111 -6.22 2.39 6.68
C ASP A 111 -4.86 2.76 7.31
N ALA A 112 -4.81 2.98 8.64
CA ALA A 112 -3.55 3.24 9.34
C ALA A 112 -2.53 2.10 9.20
N ILE A 113 -2.99 0.85 9.01
CA ILE A 113 -2.13 -0.32 8.79
C ILE A 113 -1.42 -0.22 7.43
N VAL A 114 -2.16 0.19 6.40
CA VAL A 114 -1.64 0.33 5.04
C VAL A 114 -0.67 1.51 4.96
N LYS A 115 -0.94 2.58 5.69
CA LYS A 115 -0.18 3.85 5.67
C LYS A 115 1.02 3.89 6.62
N GLN A 116 1.32 2.83 7.38
CA GLN A 116 2.26 2.84 8.51
C GLN A 116 3.65 3.43 8.22
N ASN A 117 4.18 3.25 7.01
CA ASN A 117 5.51 3.73 6.60
C ASN A 117 5.47 4.76 5.46
N GLU A 118 4.30 5.32 5.19
CA GLU A 118 4.10 6.25 4.09
C GLU A 118 4.00 7.70 4.59
N ASN A 119 4.22 8.65 3.68
CA ASN A 119 4.00 10.05 4.00
C ASN A 119 2.51 10.29 4.23
N SER A 120 2.15 11.04 5.28
CA SER A 120 0.77 11.52 5.52
C SER A 120 0.08 12.15 4.30
N LYS A 121 0.87 12.78 3.41
CA LYS A 121 0.38 13.40 2.16
C LYS A 121 0.12 12.39 1.03
N LYS A 122 0.64 11.16 1.12
CA LYS A 122 0.45 10.14 0.10
C LYS A 122 -0.97 9.60 0.21
N ILE A 123 -1.72 9.73 -0.88
CA ILE A 123 -3.08 9.21 -0.96
C ILE A 123 -2.99 7.71 -1.24
N VAL A 124 -3.63 6.92 -0.39
CA VAL A 124 -3.79 5.49 -0.56
C VAL A 124 -5.27 5.19 -0.50
N TYR A 125 -5.75 4.46 -1.50
CA TYR A 125 -7.12 3.99 -1.56
C TYR A 125 -7.17 2.60 -0.92
N SER A 126 -8.05 2.46 0.06
CA SER A 126 -8.19 1.22 0.85
C SER A 126 -9.64 0.90 1.17
N GLN A 127 -10.56 1.85 1.00
CA GLN A 127 -11.95 1.69 1.37
C GLN A 127 -12.80 1.29 0.16
N TYR A 128 -13.89 0.55 0.41
CA TYR A 128 -14.88 0.27 -0.63
C TYR A 128 -15.50 1.55 -1.21
N LYS A 129 -15.60 2.62 -0.41
CA LYS A 129 -16.05 3.96 -0.86
C LYS A 129 -15.22 4.49 -2.04
N ASP A 130 -13.95 4.11 -2.13
CA ASP A 130 -13.05 4.54 -3.20
C ASP A 130 -13.31 3.78 -4.52
N LEU A 131 -13.95 2.61 -4.46
CA LEU A 131 -14.30 1.81 -5.65
C LEU A 131 -15.59 2.31 -6.31
N ILE A 132 -16.41 3.04 -5.57
CA ILE A 132 -17.69 3.56 -6.05
C ILE A 132 -17.44 4.72 -7.04
N PRO A 133 -17.97 4.66 -8.27
CA PRO A 133 -17.83 5.75 -9.23
C PRO A 133 -18.38 7.06 -8.68
N LYS A 134 -17.57 8.12 -8.77
CA LYS A 134 -17.99 9.49 -8.45
C LYS A 134 -18.49 10.15 -9.72
N PHE A 135 -19.77 10.48 -9.77
CA PHE A 135 -20.32 11.28 -10.87
C PHE A 135 -19.84 12.72 -10.70
N PHE A 136 -19.12 13.23 -11.70
CA PHE A 136 -18.67 14.61 -11.71
C PHE A 136 -19.88 15.54 -11.64
N LYS A 137 -19.94 16.33 -10.58
CA LYS A 137 -20.74 17.56 -10.58
C LYS A 137 -19.87 18.59 -11.28
N ASN A 138 -20.36 19.19 -12.37
CA ASN A 138 -19.66 20.23 -13.12
C ASN A 138 -19.42 21.44 -12.20
N GLY A 139 -18.30 21.41 -11.49
CA GLY A 139 -17.81 22.49 -10.65
C GLY A 139 -17.07 23.48 -11.52
N VAL A 140 -17.43 24.75 -11.36
CA VAL A 140 -16.97 25.89 -12.15
C VAL A 140 -15.62 26.35 -11.62
N ASP A 141 -14.57 25.58 -11.86
CA ASP A 141 -13.22 26.12 -11.74
C ASP A 141 -12.98 26.97 -12.99
N THR A 142 -12.77 28.27 -12.82
CA THR A 142 -12.51 29.18 -13.94
C THR A 142 -11.25 28.73 -14.67
N ALA A 143 -11.34 28.53 -15.99
CA ALA A 143 -10.24 28.00 -16.80
C ALA A 143 -8.91 28.77 -16.61
N GLU A 144 -8.99 30.08 -16.35
CA GLU A 144 -7.83 30.95 -16.14
C GLU A 144 -7.03 30.65 -14.85
N GLU A 145 -7.70 30.24 -13.78
CA GLU A 145 -7.02 29.86 -12.53
C GLU A 145 -6.27 28.53 -12.70
N ILE A 146 -6.87 27.60 -13.45
CA ILE A 146 -6.24 26.32 -13.81
C ILE A 146 -4.97 26.59 -14.64
N GLU A 147 -5.04 27.50 -15.62
CA GLU A 147 -3.88 27.86 -16.45
C GLU A 147 -2.74 28.47 -15.62
N LYS A 148 -3.03 29.36 -14.68
CA LYS A 148 -2.01 29.94 -13.78
C LYS A 148 -1.32 28.87 -12.93
N VAL A 149 -2.08 27.95 -12.34
CA VAL A 149 -1.54 26.83 -11.54
C VAL A 149 -0.67 25.90 -12.40
N ILE A 150 -1.09 25.64 -13.64
CA ILE A 150 -0.30 24.86 -14.59
C ILE A 150 1.04 25.56 -14.87
N GLN A 151 1.03 26.87 -15.13
CA GLN A 151 2.26 27.63 -15.41
C GLN A 151 3.22 27.64 -14.21
N GLU A 152 2.73 27.89 -12.99
CA GLU A 152 3.54 27.86 -11.77
C GLU A 152 4.16 26.48 -11.54
N THR A 153 3.34 25.42 -11.58
CA THR A 153 3.80 24.02 -11.44
C THR A 153 4.83 23.67 -12.52
N THR A 154 4.65 24.15 -13.75
CA THR A 154 5.59 23.95 -14.85
C THR A 154 6.93 24.64 -14.58
N GLN A 155 6.92 25.86 -14.06
CA GLN A 155 8.15 26.58 -13.72
C GLN A 155 8.88 25.91 -12.56
N GLU A 156 8.19 25.54 -11.49
CA GLU A 156 8.79 24.86 -10.34
C GLU A 156 9.42 23.53 -10.75
N THR A 157 8.70 22.70 -11.49
CA THR A 157 9.20 21.41 -11.98
C THR A 157 10.38 21.58 -12.93
N LYS A 158 10.33 22.55 -13.84
CA LYS A 158 11.46 22.91 -14.71
C LYS A 158 12.70 23.27 -13.91
N THR A 159 12.60 24.19 -12.94
CA THR A 159 13.77 24.58 -12.13
C THR A 159 14.31 23.43 -11.27
N ALA A 160 13.45 22.53 -10.79
CA ALA A 160 13.86 21.35 -10.04
C ALA A 160 14.62 20.34 -10.93
N LEU A 161 14.13 20.09 -12.14
CA LEU A 161 14.79 19.22 -13.11
C LEU A 161 16.11 19.81 -13.59
N GLU A 162 16.18 21.10 -13.87
CA GLU A 162 17.42 21.79 -14.22
C GLU A 162 18.49 21.64 -13.14
N LYS A 163 18.13 21.73 -11.85
CA LYS A 163 19.06 21.48 -10.73
C LYS A 163 19.62 20.05 -10.78
N ILE A 164 18.77 19.05 -11.01
CA ILE A 164 19.20 17.63 -11.08
C ILE A 164 20.10 17.40 -12.31
N VAL A 165 19.72 17.96 -13.46
CA VAL A 165 20.48 17.85 -14.71
C VAL A 165 21.83 18.54 -14.56
N ASN A 166 21.91 19.72 -13.94
CA ASN A 166 23.17 20.43 -13.68
C ASN A 166 24.12 19.62 -12.79
N VAL A 167 23.59 18.92 -11.77
CA VAL A 167 24.39 18.00 -10.95
C VAL A 167 24.95 16.85 -11.79
N ARG A 168 24.12 16.25 -12.66
CA ARG A 168 24.56 15.17 -13.56
C ARG A 168 25.58 15.63 -14.60
N LEU A 169 25.37 16.79 -15.22
CA LEU A 169 26.30 17.40 -16.18
C LEU A 169 27.65 17.72 -15.52
N SER A 170 27.63 18.24 -14.30
CA SER A 170 28.85 18.54 -13.54
C SER A 170 29.67 17.28 -13.21
N ALA A 171 29.01 16.13 -13.02
CA ALA A 171 29.69 14.85 -12.81
C ALA A 171 30.22 14.23 -14.12
N ALA A 172 29.49 14.41 -15.24
CA ALA A 172 29.89 13.88 -16.54
C ALA A 172 31.06 14.66 -17.17
N GLN A 173 31.14 15.96 -16.92
CA GLN A 173 32.21 16.83 -17.40
C GLN A 173 33.04 17.36 -16.23
N PRO A 174 34.03 16.60 -15.71
CA PRO A 174 34.90 17.07 -14.66
C PRO A 174 35.73 18.25 -15.18
N LYS A 175 35.58 19.43 -14.56
CA LYS A 175 36.42 20.59 -14.86
C LYS A 175 37.80 20.36 -14.26
N SER A 176 38.85 20.55 -15.07
CA SER A 176 40.25 20.45 -14.64
C SER A 176 40.64 21.44 -13.54
N VAL A 177 39.85 22.50 -13.33
CA VAL A 177 40.03 23.46 -12.23
C VAL A 177 38.70 23.59 -11.49
N PRO A 178 38.63 23.15 -10.22
CA PRO A 178 37.48 23.41 -9.36
C PRO A 178 37.24 24.91 -9.29
N LYS A 179 36.07 25.38 -9.75
CA LYS A 179 35.60 26.73 -9.43
C LYS A 179 35.21 26.71 -7.96
N GLN A 180 36.18 26.81 -7.06
CA GLN A 180 35.91 27.12 -5.66
C GLN A 180 35.17 28.46 -5.67
N SER A 181 33.91 28.47 -5.21
CA SER A 181 33.24 29.72 -4.90
C SER A 181 34.00 30.36 -3.75
N SER A 182 34.96 31.21 -4.10
CA SER A 182 35.83 31.86 -3.14
C SER A 182 34.98 32.55 -2.05
N SER A 183 35.26 32.17 -0.80
CA SER A 183 35.05 32.99 0.41
C SER A 183 33.68 33.15 1.08
N LYS A 184 32.55 32.63 0.55
CA LYS A 184 31.25 32.89 1.22
C LYS A 184 30.99 31.98 2.43
N SER A 185 31.59 32.33 3.58
CA SER A 185 31.31 31.66 4.86
C SER A 185 29.85 31.88 5.28
N LYS A 186 29.16 30.82 5.70
CA LYS A 186 27.77 30.87 6.16
C LYS A 186 27.73 30.84 7.68
N PHE A 187 27.03 31.79 8.31
CA PHE A 187 26.77 31.76 9.74
C PHE A 187 25.42 31.10 9.99
N ILE A 188 25.41 30.02 10.77
CA ILE A 188 24.20 29.27 11.14
C ILE A 188 23.99 29.42 12.64
N LYS A 189 22.79 29.87 13.03
CA LYS A 189 22.36 29.91 14.41
C LYS A 189 21.79 28.55 14.79
N TYR A 190 22.43 27.87 15.74
CA TYR A 190 22.07 26.52 16.19
C TYR A 190 21.60 26.54 17.64
N LYS A 191 20.42 25.98 17.89
CA LYS A 191 19.88 25.78 19.23
C LYS A 191 19.93 24.28 19.58
N PRO A 192 20.79 23.85 20.51
CA PRO A 192 20.86 22.45 20.90
C PRO A 192 19.55 21.99 21.57
N SER A 193 19.17 20.72 21.37
CA SER A 193 18.02 20.13 22.06
C SER A 193 18.33 19.81 23.52
N GLN A 194 19.57 19.40 23.81
CA GLN A 194 20.08 19.21 25.17
C GLN A 194 20.47 20.56 25.75
N GLN A 195 19.64 21.08 26.64
CA GLN A 195 19.86 22.35 27.33
C GLN A 195 20.13 22.05 28.81
N SER A 196 21.38 22.20 29.23
CA SER A 196 21.77 22.24 30.63
C SER A 196 22.72 23.41 30.84
N ALA A 197 22.70 24.02 32.02
CA ALA A 197 23.58 25.13 32.37
C ALA A 197 25.07 24.75 32.29
N ALA A 198 25.40 23.46 32.43
CA ALA A 198 26.76 22.94 32.27
C ALA A 198 27.23 22.88 30.80
N PHE A 199 26.31 22.90 29.84
CA PHE A 199 26.64 22.87 28.41
C PHE A 199 26.61 24.29 27.81
N ASN A 200 27.45 24.50 26.78
CA ASN A 200 27.49 25.76 26.04
C ASN A 200 27.75 27.02 26.91
N SER A 201 28.50 26.87 28.01
CA SER A 201 28.82 27.97 28.93
C SER A 201 27.57 28.76 29.39
N GLY A 202 26.43 28.07 29.55
CA GLY A 202 25.15 28.70 29.93
C GLY A 202 24.40 29.40 28.80
N ALA A 203 24.96 29.49 27.59
CA ALA A 203 24.29 30.07 26.44
C ALA A 203 23.25 29.12 25.84
N LYS A 204 22.08 29.66 25.47
CA LYS A 204 20.98 28.87 24.88
C LYS A 204 21.23 28.48 23.43
N GLU A 205 22.09 29.21 22.72
CA GLU A 205 22.27 29.10 21.27
C GLU A 205 23.77 29.24 20.92
N ARG A 206 24.17 28.71 19.76
CA ARG A 206 25.52 28.79 19.20
C ARG A 206 25.44 29.40 17.81
N VAL A 207 26.44 30.20 17.43
CA VAL A 207 26.59 30.67 16.04
C VAL A 207 27.79 29.95 15.43
N ILE A 208 27.53 29.17 14.38
CA ILE A 208 28.53 28.33 13.71
C ILE A 208 28.87 28.97 12.37
N ARG A 209 30.16 29.23 12.14
CA ARG A 209 30.66 29.67 10.84
C ARG A 209 31.06 28.43 10.01
N MET A 210 30.25 28.11 9.01
CA MET A 210 30.53 27.04 8.06
C MET A 210 31.37 27.57 6.90
N VAL A 211 32.50 26.92 6.64
CA VAL A 211 33.40 27.21 5.53
C VAL A 211 33.61 25.91 4.76
N GLU A 212 33.50 25.96 3.43
CA GLU A 212 33.77 24.82 2.56
C GLU A 212 35.28 24.54 2.52
N MET A 213 35.66 23.28 2.76
CA MET A 213 37.07 22.89 2.74
C MET A 213 37.58 22.88 1.29
N PRO A 214 38.72 23.53 0.99
CA PRO A 214 39.27 23.55 -0.36
C PRO A 214 39.64 22.13 -0.79
N VAL A 215 39.12 21.69 -1.94
CA VAL A 215 39.40 20.37 -2.55
C VAL A 215 40.57 20.50 -3.53
N ASP A 216 41.51 19.54 -3.46
CA ASP A 216 42.66 19.46 -4.35
C ASP A 216 42.22 19.02 -5.77
N PRO A 217 42.54 19.78 -6.83
CA PRO A 217 42.20 19.43 -8.21
C PRO A 217 42.83 18.12 -8.71
N LEU A 218 43.94 17.67 -8.13
CA LEU A 218 44.65 16.45 -8.55
C LEU A 218 44.30 15.22 -7.70
N GLU A 219 43.42 15.39 -6.71
CA GLU A 219 43.01 14.30 -5.83
C GLU A 219 42.12 13.29 -6.58
N LEU A 220 42.50 12.02 -6.53
CA LEU A 220 41.74 10.92 -7.14
C LEU A 220 40.47 10.59 -6.34
N PRO A 221 39.44 9.96 -6.96
CA PRO A 221 38.23 9.54 -6.24
C PRO A 221 38.53 8.63 -5.03
N LYS A 222 38.13 9.06 -3.83
CA LYS A 222 38.44 8.38 -2.55
C LYS A 222 37.76 7.02 -2.36
N PHE A 223 36.60 6.80 -2.97
CA PHE A 223 35.73 5.66 -2.66
C PHE A 223 35.49 4.75 -3.87
N LYS A 224 35.48 3.44 -3.61
CA LYS A 224 35.17 2.41 -4.62
C LYS A 224 33.66 2.25 -4.81
N HIS A 225 33.22 1.91 -6.02
CA HIS A 225 31.81 1.61 -6.30
C HIS A 225 31.40 0.29 -5.62
N LYS A 226 30.40 0.34 -4.73
CA LYS A 226 29.80 -0.84 -4.08
C LYS A 226 28.41 -1.10 -4.66
N ARG A 227 28.15 -2.34 -5.08
CA ARG A 227 26.81 -2.78 -5.50
C ARG A 227 26.04 -3.27 -4.28
N VAL A 228 24.97 -2.57 -3.92
CA VAL A 228 24.06 -2.94 -2.83
C VAL A 228 22.79 -3.53 -3.44
N PRO A 229 22.16 -4.56 -2.84
CA PRO A 229 20.85 -5.02 -3.25
C PRO A 229 19.85 -3.87 -3.29
N LYS A 230 18.85 -3.97 -4.18
CA LYS A 230 17.78 -2.97 -4.22
C LYS A 230 17.06 -2.97 -2.87
N ALA A 231 16.88 -1.79 -2.29
CA ALA A 231 16.08 -1.62 -1.08
C ALA A 231 14.67 -2.18 -1.33
N SER A 232 14.01 -2.64 -0.26
CA SER A 232 12.59 -2.98 -0.32
C SER A 232 11.81 -1.80 -0.90
N GLY A 233 10.90 -2.07 -1.83
CA GLY A 233 10.03 -1.04 -2.40
C GLY A 233 9.10 -0.42 -1.36
N SER A 234 8.26 0.49 -1.81
CA SER A 234 7.10 0.93 -1.01
C SER A 234 6.25 -0.27 -0.60
N PRO A 235 5.55 -0.21 0.55
CA PRO A 235 4.66 -1.29 0.96
C PRO A 235 3.63 -1.59 -0.14
N PRO A 236 3.13 -2.84 -0.22
CA PRO A 236 2.14 -3.21 -1.22
C PRO A 236 0.86 -2.40 -1.00
N VAL A 237 0.34 -1.84 -2.09
CA VAL A 237 -0.90 -1.06 -2.08
C VAL A 237 -2.10 -2.02 -2.11
N PRO A 238 -3.20 -1.73 -1.40
CA PRO A 238 -4.42 -2.53 -1.47
C PRO A 238 -4.93 -2.63 -2.90
N ILE A 239 -5.21 -3.86 -3.35
CA ILE A 239 -5.70 -4.09 -4.70
C ILE A 239 -7.22 -4.02 -4.70
N MET A 240 -7.77 -3.04 -5.42
CA MET A 240 -9.21 -2.78 -5.49
C MET A 240 -9.83 -3.44 -6.71
N HIS A 241 -9.96 -4.77 -6.67
CA HIS A 241 -10.64 -5.52 -7.72
C HIS A 241 -12.17 -5.42 -7.62
N SER A 242 -12.85 -5.60 -8.75
CA SER A 242 -14.26 -6.00 -8.71
C SER A 242 -14.38 -7.40 -8.11
N PRO A 243 -15.57 -7.80 -7.62
CA PRO A 243 -15.81 -9.16 -7.17
C PRO A 243 -15.36 -10.19 -8.22
N PRO A 244 -14.76 -11.32 -7.79
CA PRO A 244 -14.27 -12.33 -8.72
C PRO A 244 -15.43 -12.88 -9.55
N ARG A 245 -15.26 -12.92 -10.87
CA ARG A 245 -16.25 -13.53 -11.76
C ARG A 245 -16.21 -15.05 -11.57
N PRO A 246 -17.37 -15.73 -11.44
CA PRO A 246 -17.39 -17.18 -11.37
C PRO A 246 -16.84 -17.75 -12.67
N VAL A 247 -15.85 -18.64 -12.56
CA VAL A 247 -15.23 -19.32 -13.71
C VAL A 247 -16.03 -20.59 -14.00
N THR A 248 -16.38 -20.83 -15.26
CA THR A 248 -17.02 -22.08 -15.65
C THR A 248 -15.97 -23.17 -15.89
N VAL A 249 -16.33 -24.43 -15.64
CA VAL A 249 -15.43 -25.59 -15.90
C VAL A 249 -15.04 -25.67 -17.37
N LYS A 250 -15.95 -25.27 -18.26
CA LYS A 250 -15.69 -25.20 -19.70
C LYS A 250 -14.60 -24.19 -20.01
N ASP A 251 -14.69 -22.97 -19.46
CA ASP A 251 -13.65 -21.96 -19.66
C ASP A 251 -12.30 -22.49 -19.16
N GLU A 252 -12.23 -23.08 -17.96
CA GLU A 252 -10.98 -23.64 -17.44
C GLU A 252 -10.37 -24.71 -18.36
N GLN A 253 -11.21 -25.60 -18.93
CA GLN A 253 -10.77 -26.62 -19.89
C GLN A 253 -10.31 -26.03 -21.21
N ASP A 254 -11.02 -25.03 -21.74
CA ASP A 254 -10.66 -24.32 -22.97
C ASP A 254 -9.32 -23.56 -22.80
N TRP A 255 -9.05 -23.07 -21.58
CA TRP A 255 -7.80 -22.44 -21.21
C TRP A 255 -6.70 -23.42 -20.80
N LYS A 256 -6.93 -24.74 -20.87
CA LYS A 256 -5.90 -25.75 -20.58
C LYS A 256 -4.91 -25.86 -21.74
N ILE A 257 -3.81 -25.11 -21.64
CA ILE A 257 -2.76 -25.13 -22.65
C ILE A 257 -2.00 -26.48 -22.61
N PRO A 258 -1.94 -27.23 -23.73
CA PRO A 258 -1.18 -28.48 -23.80
C PRO A 258 0.34 -28.24 -23.63
N PRO A 259 1.08 -29.23 -23.10
CA PRO A 259 2.53 -29.10 -22.95
C PRO A 259 3.23 -28.92 -24.30
N CYS A 260 4.25 -28.07 -24.32
CA CYS A 260 5.07 -27.85 -25.51
C CYS A 260 6.11 -28.96 -25.64
N VAL A 261 5.91 -29.86 -26.61
CA VAL A 261 6.92 -30.85 -27.02
C VAL A 261 7.59 -30.32 -28.27
N SER A 262 8.89 -30.02 -28.17
CA SER A 262 9.65 -29.49 -29.30
C SER A 262 10.45 -30.61 -29.98
N ASN A 263 10.61 -30.52 -31.31
CA ASN A 263 11.38 -31.49 -32.10
C ASN A 263 12.90 -31.30 -31.97
N TRP A 264 13.35 -30.17 -31.43
CA TRP A 264 14.76 -29.76 -31.45
C TRP A 264 15.38 -29.65 -30.06
N LYS A 265 14.62 -29.25 -29.05
CA LYS A 265 15.15 -28.91 -27.73
C LYS A 265 14.41 -29.66 -26.63
N ASN A 266 15.15 -30.54 -25.96
CA ASN A 266 14.71 -31.21 -24.74
C ASN A 266 15.77 -31.00 -23.64
N PRO A 267 15.79 -29.81 -23.01
CA PRO A 267 16.89 -29.41 -22.13
C PRO A 267 16.97 -30.25 -20.85
N LYS A 268 15.84 -30.83 -20.43
CA LYS A 268 15.75 -31.72 -19.26
C LYS A 268 15.90 -33.20 -19.62
N GLY A 269 16.08 -33.54 -20.90
CA GLY A 269 16.32 -34.91 -21.35
C GLY A 269 15.18 -35.90 -21.09
N TYR A 270 13.93 -35.44 -21.00
CA TYR A 270 12.81 -36.35 -20.74
C TYR A 270 12.62 -37.38 -21.86
N THR A 271 12.44 -38.64 -21.50
CA THR A 271 12.05 -39.68 -22.47
C THR A 271 10.55 -39.56 -22.75
N ILE A 272 10.22 -39.00 -23.91
CA ILE A 272 8.83 -38.79 -24.33
C ILE A 272 8.43 -39.93 -25.27
N PRO A 273 7.34 -40.68 -24.98
CA PRO A 273 6.82 -41.69 -25.89
C PRO A 273 6.52 -41.10 -27.27
N LEU A 274 6.84 -41.87 -28.33
CA LEU A 274 6.69 -41.46 -29.73
C LEU A 274 5.28 -40.92 -30.02
N GLU A 275 4.23 -41.58 -29.54
CA GLU A 275 2.83 -41.16 -29.74
C GLU A 275 2.56 -39.71 -29.28
N LYS A 276 3.09 -39.33 -28.12
CA LYS A 276 2.92 -37.97 -27.58
C LYS A 276 3.74 -36.95 -28.38
N GLN A 277 4.87 -37.36 -28.93
CA GLN A 277 5.67 -36.50 -29.83
C GLN A 277 4.95 -36.26 -31.17
N HIS A 278 4.42 -37.31 -31.78
CA HIS A 278 3.66 -37.22 -33.04
C HIS A 278 2.39 -36.37 -32.88
N LYS A 279 1.61 -36.60 -31.83
CA LYS A 279 0.40 -35.81 -31.53
C LYS A 279 0.71 -34.32 -31.30
N ALA A 280 1.81 -34.02 -30.63
CA ALA A 280 2.25 -32.64 -30.47
C ALA A 280 2.67 -32.00 -31.81
N ARG A 281 3.34 -32.75 -32.68
CA ARG A 281 3.72 -32.29 -34.03
C ARG A 281 2.50 -31.95 -34.89
N GLU A 282 1.49 -32.82 -34.91
CA GLU A 282 0.25 -32.57 -35.66
C GLU A 282 -0.50 -31.35 -35.14
N ALA A 283 -0.61 -31.22 -33.81
CA ALA A 283 -1.24 -30.05 -33.19
C ALA A 283 -0.52 -28.74 -33.52
N VAL A 284 0.82 -28.74 -33.56
CA VAL A 284 1.61 -27.56 -33.95
C VAL A 284 1.44 -27.25 -35.44
N ALA A 285 1.43 -28.25 -36.32
CA ALA A 285 1.20 -28.06 -37.74
C ALA A 285 -0.19 -27.45 -38.00
N LEU A 286 -1.22 -27.97 -37.35
CA LEU A 286 -2.59 -27.48 -37.46
C LEU A 286 -2.73 -26.04 -36.94
N ARG A 287 -2.13 -25.72 -35.78
CA ARG A 287 -2.06 -24.33 -35.28
C ARG A 287 -1.35 -23.39 -36.25
N SER A 288 -0.22 -23.82 -36.82
CA SER A 288 0.53 -23.00 -37.79
C SER A 288 -0.27 -22.74 -39.08
N LYS A 289 -1.10 -23.69 -39.50
CA LYS A 289 -1.99 -23.56 -40.66
C LYS A 289 -3.12 -22.57 -40.36
N VAL A 290 -3.82 -22.74 -39.23
CA VAL A 290 -4.88 -21.83 -38.78
C VAL A 290 -4.36 -20.40 -38.62
N GLN A 291 -3.15 -20.22 -38.07
CA GLN A 291 -2.55 -18.89 -37.93
C GLN A 291 -2.25 -18.24 -39.29
N LYS A 292 -1.74 -19.00 -40.27
CA LYS A 292 -1.52 -18.51 -41.63
C LYS A 292 -2.84 -18.12 -42.31
N GLU A 293 -3.88 -18.94 -42.16
CA GLU A 293 -5.21 -18.66 -42.70
C GLU A 293 -5.83 -17.40 -42.08
N MET A 294 -5.74 -17.22 -40.76
CA MET A 294 -6.19 -15.99 -40.09
C MET A 294 -5.44 -14.74 -40.59
N LEU A 295 -4.11 -14.83 -40.74
CA LEU A 295 -3.30 -13.73 -41.27
C LEU A 295 -3.63 -13.38 -42.72
N MET A 296 -3.87 -14.38 -43.57
CA MET A 296 -4.31 -14.17 -44.95
C MET A 296 -5.67 -13.49 -45.00
N LYS A 297 -6.62 -13.92 -44.16
CA LYS A 297 -7.96 -13.30 -44.07
C LYS A 297 -7.90 -11.86 -43.55
N GLU A 298 -7.02 -11.57 -42.60
CA GLU A 298 -6.79 -10.20 -42.12
C GLU A 298 -6.15 -9.32 -43.21
N LYS A 299 -5.20 -9.87 -43.98
CA LYS A 299 -4.59 -9.19 -45.12
C LYS A 299 -5.62 -8.86 -46.20
N GLU A 300 -6.47 -9.83 -46.56
CA GLU A 300 -7.56 -9.62 -47.52
C GLU A 300 -8.55 -8.55 -47.05
N ARG A 301 -8.91 -8.54 -45.76
CA ARG A 301 -9.76 -7.48 -45.19
C ARG A 301 -9.10 -6.10 -45.30
N LYS A 302 -7.82 -5.98 -44.97
CA LYS A 302 -7.07 -4.72 -45.12
C LYS A 302 -6.97 -4.27 -46.57
N GLU A 303 -6.79 -5.21 -47.50
CA GLU A 303 -6.76 -4.89 -48.92
C GLU A 303 -8.13 -4.41 -49.43
N GLN A 304 -9.23 -5.00 -48.95
CA GLN A 304 -10.58 -4.53 -49.23
C GLN A 304 -10.85 -3.15 -48.64
N GLU A 305 -10.44 -2.89 -47.40
CA GLU A 305 -10.53 -1.56 -46.78
C GLU A 305 -9.76 -0.52 -47.59
N LEU A 306 -8.53 -0.83 -48.02
CA LEU A 306 -7.74 0.05 -48.89
C LEU A 306 -8.42 0.27 -50.25
N ARG A 307 -9.00 -0.76 -50.86
CA ARG A 307 -9.76 -0.63 -52.11
C ARG A 307 -10.98 0.28 -51.95
N ILE A 308 -11.71 0.15 -50.84
CA ILE A 308 -12.86 1.00 -50.51
C ILE A 308 -12.40 2.46 -50.35
N VAL A 309 -11.33 2.70 -49.59
CA VAL A 309 -10.76 4.06 -49.42
C VAL A 309 -10.35 4.67 -50.76
N VAL A 310 -9.73 3.88 -51.65
CA VAL A 310 -9.36 4.34 -53.00
C VAL A 310 -10.60 4.63 -53.84
N THR A 311 -11.62 3.77 -53.83
CA THR A 311 -12.86 4.04 -54.59
C THR A 311 -13.62 5.24 -54.06
N ASP A 312 -13.69 5.42 -52.73
CA ASP A 312 -14.34 6.58 -52.11
C ASP A 312 -13.61 7.88 -52.46
N SER A 313 -12.27 7.85 -52.52
CA SER A 313 -11.46 9.00 -52.97
C SER A 313 -11.62 9.34 -54.46
N LEU A 314 -12.12 8.41 -55.28
CA LEU A 314 -12.40 8.63 -56.71
C LEU A 314 -13.84 9.08 -56.97
N ILE A 315 -14.76 8.81 -56.03
CA ILE A 315 -16.18 9.17 -56.12
C ILE A 315 -16.43 10.60 -55.57
N TYR A 316 -15.57 11.09 -54.67
CA TYR A 316 -15.57 12.48 -54.21
C TYR A 316 -14.19 13.12 -54.42
N PRO A 317 -13.94 13.83 -55.54
CA PRO A 317 -12.79 14.72 -55.67
C PRO A 317 -12.90 15.97 -54.78
#